data_AF-A0A179I5Y6-F1
#
_entry.id   AF-A0A179I5Y6-F1
#
_cell.length_a   1.000
_cell.length_b   1.000
_cell.length_c   1.000
_cell.angle_alpha   90.00
_cell.angle_beta   90.00
_cell.angle_gamma   90.00
#
_symmetry.space_group_name_H-M   'P 1'
#
loop_
_entity.id
_entity.type
_entity.pdbx_description
1 polymer ?
#
loop_
_entity_poly.entity_id
_entity_poly.type
_entity_poly.pdbx_seq_one_letter_code
_entity_poly.pdbx_strand_id
1 'polypeptide(L)' 'MKAIVIDKFCDTLDQVRVSEVPTPEATVDNVLVRVRGVGVNYVDTLYILSDMLTDILGSRQTPK' A
#
# COMPACT_ATOMS: atom_id res chain seq x y z
N MET A 1 14.46 -3.81 -8.33
CA MET A 1 13.21 -4.07 -9.07
C MET A 1 12.25 -2.94 -8.75
N LYS A 2 11.41 -2.55 -9.72
CA LYS A 2 10.44 -1.47 -9.52
C LYS A 2 9.26 -1.96 -8.69
N ALA A 3 8.85 -1.16 -7.71
CA ALA A 3 7.67 -1.39 -6.89
C ALA A 3 7.02 -0.06 -6.50
N ILE A 4 5.75 -0.08 -6.11
CA ILE A 4 5.13 1.02 -5.38
C ILE A 4 5.35 0.76 -3.89
N VAL A 5 5.98 1.70 -3.19
CA VAL A 5 6.25 1.61 -1.76
C VAL A 5 5.66 2.84 -1.08
N ILE A 6 4.80 2.61 -0.09
CA ILE A 6 4.14 3.66 0.68
C ILE A 6 4.79 3.66 2.06
N ASP A 7 5.77 4.54 2.26
CA ASP A 7 6.46 4.73 3.54
C ASP A 7 5.81 5.82 4.40
N LYS A 8 5.00 6.68 3.77
CA LYS A 8 4.16 7.70 4.39
C LYS A 8 2.82 7.77 3.67
N PHE A 9 1.76 7.97 4.45
CA PHE A 9 0.44 8.23 3.88
C PHE A 9 0.49 9.47 2.99
N CYS A 10 -0.20 9.39 1.86
CA CYS A 10 -0.30 10.46 0.88
C CYS A 10 -1.56 11.29 1.12
N ASP A 11 -1.54 12.56 0.70
CA ASP A 11 -2.72 13.42 0.63
C ASP A 11 -3.47 13.20 -0.69
N THR A 12 -2.72 12.89 -1.75
CA THR A 12 -3.26 12.68 -3.11
C THR A 12 -2.54 11.54 -3.81
N LEU A 13 -3.21 10.90 -4.77
CA LEU A 13 -2.63 9.77 -5.52
C LEU A 13 -1.42 10.15 -6.38
N ASP A 14 -1.28 11.44 -6.74
CA ASP A 14 -0.14 11.94 -7.54
C ASP A 14 1.19 11.89 -6.78
N GLN A 15 1.14 11.71 -5.46
CA GLN A 15 2.32 11.53 -4.60
C GLN A 15 2.82 10.08 -4.60
N VAL A 16 2.05 9.13 -5.15
CA VAL A 16 2.49 7.75 -5.30
C VAL A 16 3.64 7.69 -6.31
N ARG A 17 4.76 7.07 -5.90
CA ARG A 17 5.97 6.96 -6.72
C ARG A 17 6.41 5.52 -6.88
N VAL A 18 7.11 5.29 -7.98
CA VAL A 18 7.85 4.04 -8.20
C VAL A 18 9.19 4.12 -7.49
N SER A 19 9.48 3.11 -6.70
CA SER A 19 10.74 2.93 -5.98
C SER A 19 11.49 1.74 -6.55
N GLU A 20 12.83 1.79 -6.48
CA GLU A 20 13.67 0.62 -6.69
C GLU A 20 13.88 -0.09 -5.36
N VAL A 21 13.57 -1.39 -5.32
CA VAL A 21 13.71 -2.25 -4.13
C VAL A 21 14.50 -3.52 -4.47
N PRO A 22 15.11 -4.20 -3.48
CA PRO A 22 15.72 -5.51 -3.71
C PRO A 22 14.72 -6.51 -4.28
N THR A 23 15.19 -7.42 -5.13
CA THR A 23 14.36 -8.54 -5.59
C THR A 23 14.16 -9.52 -4.43
N PRO A 24 12.92 -9.95 -4.11
CA PRO A 24 12.68 -10.88 -3.03
C PRO A 24 13.22 -12.27 -3.34
N GLU A 25 13.61 -13.00 -2.30
CA GLU A 25 14.05 -14.40 -2.38
C GLU A 25 12.93 -15.34 -1.93
N ALA A 26 12.82 -16.49 -2.60
CA ALA A 26 11.89 -17.54 -2.17
C ALA A 26 12.46 -18.32 -0.99
N THR A 27 11.65 -18.57 0.03
CA THR A 27 11.93 -19.52 1.12
C THR A 27 11.28 -20.88 0.80
N VAL A 28 11.54 -21.90 1.64
CA VAL A 28 11.01 -23.27 1.45
C VAL A 28 9.49 -23.30 1.26
N ASP A 29 8.76 -22.41 1.93
CA ASP A 29 7.29 -22.40 1.95
C ASP A 29 6.65 -21.37 1.00
N ASN A 30 7.46 -20.58 0.27
CA ASN A 30 6.97 -19.47 -0.54
C ASN A 30 7.42 -19.61 -2.00
N VAL A 31 6.58 -19.13 -2.93
CA VAL A 31 6.91 -19.09 -4.35
C VAL A 31 7.20 -17.66 -4.77
N LEU A 32 8.33 -17.47 -5.48
CA LEU A 32 8.63 -16.19 -6.14
C LEU A 32 7.85 -16.09 -7.45
N VAL A 33 6.97 -15.09 -7.54
CA VAL A 33 6.11 -14.88 -8.72
C VAL A 33 6.52 -13.62 -9.46
N ARG A 34 6.63 -13.73 -10.80
CA ARG A 34 6.78 -12.57 -11.66
C ARG A 34 5.40 -11.98 -11.98
N VAL A 35 5.11 -10.82 -11.38
CA VAL A 35 3.89 -10.06 -11.67
C VAL A 35 3.92 -9.55 -13.12
N ARG A 36 2.87 -9.87 -13.89
CA ARG A 36 2.66 -9.38 -15.26
C ARG A 36 1.62 -8.26 -15.35
N GLY A 37 0.70 -8.23 -14.38
CA GLY A 37 -0.34 -7.23 -14.21
C GLY A 37 -0.97 -7.36 -12.83
N VAL A 38 -1.62 -6.29 -12.36
CA VAL A 38 -2.30 -6.23 -11.06
C VAL A 38 -3.61 -5.47 -11.21
N GLY A 39 -4.61 -5.84 -10.41
CA GLY A 39 -5.82 -5.03 -10.20
C GLY A 39 -5.65 -4.17 -8.96
N VAL A 40 -6.21 -2.96 -8.98
CA VAL A 40 -6.30 -2.08 -7.82
C VAL A 40 -7.71 -2.15 -7.27
N ASN A 41 -7.85 -2.49 -6.00
CA ASN A 41 -9.11 -2.44 -5.28
C ASN A 41 -9.30 -1.06 -4.65
N TYR A 42 -10.56 -0.71 -4.39
CA TYR A 42 -10.89 0.55 -3.71
C TYR A 42 -10.17 0.69 -2.36
N VAL A 43 -10.07 -0.40 -1.59
CA VAL A 43 -9.40 -0.41 -0.29
C VAL A 43 -7.90 -0.05 -0.38
N ASP A 44 -7.24 -0.34 -1.50
CA ASP A 44 -5.83 0.01 -1.71
C ASP A 44 -5.65 1.54 -1.71
N THR A 45 -6.61 2.26 -2.30
CA THR A 45 -6.62 3.74 -2.28
C THR A 45 -6.85 4.28 -0.87
N LEU A 46 -7.71 3.62 -0.08
CA LEU A 46 -7.99 4.01 1.30
C LEU A 46 -6.75 3.87 2.20
N TYR A 47 -5.95 2.82 2.00
CA TYR A 47 -4.72 2.60 2.77
C TYR A 47 -3.62 3.60 2.42
N ILE A 48 -3.62 4.13 1.20
CA ILE A 48 -2.61 5.10 0.74
C ILE A 48 -2.92 6.50 1.31
N LEU A 49 -4.19 6.87 1.40
CA LEU A 49 -4.60 8.24 1.71
C LEU A 49 -4.76 8.49 3.22
N SER A 50 -4.06 9.51 3.74
CA SER A 50 -4.06 9.86 5.17
C SER A 50 -5.42 10.33 5.68
N ASP A 51 -6.15 11.07 4.85
CA ASP A 51 -7.39 11.75 5.25
C ASP A 51 -8.57 10.77 5.32
N MET A 52 -8.68 9.88 4.32
CA MET A 52 -9.76 8.89 4.26
C MET A 52 -9.71 7.85 5.39
N LEU A 53 -8.51 7.47 5.82
CA LEU A 53 -8.33 6.53 6.93
C LEU A 53 -8.74 7.17 8.26
N THR A 54 -8.50 8.48 8.40
CA THR A 54 -8.93 9.27 9.57
C THR A 54 -10.45 9.45 9.58
N ASP A 55 -11.08 9.66 8.42
CA ASP A 55 -12.56 9.74 8.33
C ASP A 55 -13.23 8.38 8.63
N ILE A 56 -12.65 7.28 8.16
CA ILE A 56 -13.19 5.93 8.34
C ILE A 56 -12.95 5.43 9.77
N LEU A 57 -11.73 5.56 10.31
CA LEU A 57 -11.37 5.03 11.63
C LEU A 57 -11.55 6.04 12.78
N GLY A 58 -11.49 7.34 12.51
CA GLY A 58 -11.73 8.40 13.50
C GLY A 58 -13.18 8.51 13.97
N SER A 59 -14.12 7.85 13.27
CA SER A 59 -15.49 7.64 13.74
C SER A 59 -15.59 6.61 14.88
N ARG A 60 -14.54 5.80 15.13
CA ARG A 60 -14.42 4.96 16.33
C ARG A 60 -13.66 5.73 17.41
N GLN A 61 -14.37 6.64 18.08
CA GLN A 61 -13.90 7.20 19.35
C GLN A 61 -13.52 6.05 20.29
N THR A 62 -12.28 6.09 20.79
CA THR A 62 -11.88 5.35 21.98
C THR A 62 -12.83 5.71 23.13
N PRO A 63 -13.47 4.74 23.81
CA PRO A 63 -14.19 5.06 25.04
C PRO A 63 -13.18 5.64 26.04
N LYS A 64 -13.57 6.76 26.66
CA LYS A 64 -12.80 7.42 27.73
C LYS A 64 -12.43 6.46 28.85
#